data_AF-A3ZZF6-F1
#
_entry.id   AF-A3ZZF6-F1
#
_cell.length_a   1.000
_cell.length_b   1.000
_cell.length_c   1.000
_cell.angle_alpha   90.00
_cell.angle_beta   90.00
_cell.angle_gamma   90.00
#
_symmetry.space_group_name_H-M   'P 1'
#
loop_
_entity.id
_entity.type
_entity.pdbx_description
1 polymer ?
#
loop_
_entity_poly.entity_id
_entity_poly.type
_entity_poly.pdbx_seq_one_letter_code
_entity_poly.pdbx_strand_id
1 'polypeptide(L)'
;MAEYLCLLRLELAMGIFSRFTTPFLLVALSVSVNLPSAFGQDDANSPTESQIQQLLNRRVDQLRKVSELLAVQFENGGESNYDRLLTVQIKLHEAEIEAAETPEARLAILEAYLKTAKKLADFTDMKFRNGEGSAVDSLLAQAAATGVEIRLLKARRALKFR
;
A
#
# COMPACT_ATOMS: atom_id res chain seq x y z
N MET A 1 2.84 4.93 52.04
CA MET A 1 1.43 5.25 52.30
C MET A 1 1.01 6.48 51.49
N ALA A 2 0.71 6.30 50.20
CA ALA A 2 0.00 7.27 49.36
C ALA A 2 -0.49 6.60 48.06
N GLU A 3 -0.94 5.35 48.16
CA GLU A 3 -1.79 4.71 47.15
C GLU A 3 -3.26 5.13 47.42
N TYR A 4 -4.11 5.10 46.39
CA TYR A 4 -5.59 5.08 46.48
C TYR A 4 -6.43 6.37 46.42
N LEU A 5 -6.06 7.44 45.70
CA LEU A 5 -6.96 8.60 45.53
C LEU A 5 -7.21 9.11 44.09
N CYS A 6 -6.95 8.33 43.05
CA CYS A 6 -7.34 8.72 41.69
C CYS A 6 -7.98 7.58 40.87
N LEU A 7 -8.82 6.77 41.54
CA LEU A 7 -9.72 5.78 40.91
C LEU A 7 -11.20 6.12 41.11
N LEU A 8 -11.54 7.38 41.43
CA LEU A 8 -12.93 7.85 41.54
C LEU A 8 -13.18 9.05 40.63
N ARG A 9 -13.22 8.80 39.31
CA ARG A 9 -14.00 9.60 38.35
C ARG A 9 -14.41 8.76 37.14
N LEU A 10 -14.84 7.54 37.43
CA LEU A 10 -15.74 6.79 36.56
C LEU A 10 -17.15 7.41 36.68
N GLU A 11 -17.85 7.45 35.55
CA GLU A 11 -19.31 7.66 35.43
C GLU A 11 -19.88 9.07 35.61
N LEU A 12 -19.86 9.84 34.52
CA LEU A 12 -20.98 10.71 34.16
C LEU A 12 -20.94 11.00 32.66
N ALA A 13 -22.12 10.87 32.02
CA ALA A 13 -22.44 11.13 30.62
C ALA A 13 -22.21 9.98 29.61
N MET A 14 -22.79 8.81 29.91
CA MET A 14 -23.56 8.09 28.88
C MET A 14 -24.79 8.93 28.49
N GLY A 15 -24.96 9.17 27.19
CA GLY A 15 -26.07 9.92 26.58
C GLY A 15 -25.50 10.74 25.41
N ILE A 16 -25.71 10.42 24.14
CA ILE A 16 -27.01 10.40 23.47
C ILE A 16 -26.93 9.38 22.32
N PHE A 17 -27.64 8.27 22.50
CA PHE A 17 -28.02 7.36 21.42
C PHE A 17 -29.25 7.99 20.75
N SER A 18 -29.08 8.73 19.65
CA SER A 18 -30.21 9.29 18.90
C SER A 18 -30.07 9.03 17.41
N ARG A 19 -30.70 7.93 16.99
CA ARG A 19 -31.56 7.80 15.80
C ARG A 19 -31.23 8.75 14.63
N PHE A 20 -30.48 8.24 13.67
CA PHE A 20 -30.61 8.67 12.28
C PHE A 20 -31.04 7.48 11.41
N THR A 21 -32.29 7.06 11.64
CA THR A 21 -33.07 6.28 10.70
C THR A 21 -33.57 7.23 9.62
N THR A 22 -32.83 7.38 8.52
CA THR A 22 -33.37 8.00 7.30
C THR A 22 -34.09 6.92 6.49
N PRO A 23 -35.42 7.02 6.32
CA PRO A 23 -36.19 6.07 5.55
C PRO A 23 -35.91 6.23 4.05
N PHE A 24 -35.79 5.07 3.42
CA PHE A 24 -36.12 4.78 2.02
C PHE A 24 -37.00 5.84 1.36
N LEU A 25 -36.47 6.50 0.32
CA LEU A 25 -37.28 7.18 -0.69
C LEU A 25 -37.00 6.50 -2.03
N LEU A 26 -37.81 5.47 -2.28
CA LEU A 26 -37.95 4.73 -3.53
C LEU A 26 -38.60 5.65 -4.56
N VAL A 27 -37.81 6.24 -5.46
CA VAL A 27 -38.32 6.84 -6.70
C VAL A 27 -38.13 5.82 -7.80
N ALA A 28 -39.20 5.05 -8.07
CA ALA A 28 -39.30 4.17 -9.22
C ALA A 28 -39.56 5.02 -10.47
N LEU A 29 -38.50 5.44 -11.16
CA LEU A 29 -38.58 5.99 -12.51
C LEU A 29 -38.39 4.85 -13.50
N SER A 30 -39.49 4.22 -13.91
CA SER A 30 -39.53 3.21 -14.96
C SER A 30 -39.32 3.88 -16.32
N VAL A 31 -38.06 4.07 -16.70
CA VAL A 31 -37.67 4.37 -18.08
C VAL A 31 -37.60 3.05 -18.83
N SER A 32 -38.58 2.81 -19.70
CA SER A 32 -38.56 1.69 -20.64
C SER A 32 -37.51 1.96 -21.72
N VAL A 33 -36.26 1.58 -21.43
CA VAL A 33 -35.19 1.60 -22.43
C VAL A 33 -35.40 0.41 -23.37
N ASN A 34 -35.76 0.75 -24.61
CA ASN A 34 -35.83 -0.18 -25.74
C ASN A 34 -34.39 -0.59 -26.08
N LEU A 35 -33.94 -1.76 -25.59
CA LEU A 35 -32.62 -2.31 -25.89
C LEU A 35 -32.67 -3.02 -27.25
N PRO A 36 -32.01 -2.51 -28.31
CA PRO A 36 -31.71 -3.32 -29.47
C PRO A 36 -30.76 -4.44 -29.03
N SER A 37 -31.17 -5.68 -29.24
CA SER A 37 -30.34 -6.88 -29.12
C SER A 37 -29.24 -6.86 -30.18
N ALA A 38 -28.22 -6.03 -29.96
CA ALA A 38 -26.97 -6.06 -30.72
C ALA A 38 -26.08 -7.17 -30.15
N PHE A 39 -26.48 -8.42 -30.38
CA PHE A 39 -25.57 -9.56 -30.26
C PHE A 39 -24.56 -9.47 -31.41
N GLY A 40 -23.41 -8.86 -31.12
CA GLY A 40 -22.32 -8.66 -32.05
C GLY A 40 -21.44 -7.48 -31.64
N GLN A 41 -21.06 -7.41 -30.35
CA GLN A 41 -20.01 -6.48 -29.93
C GLN A 41 -18.68 -7.20 -29.98
N ASP A 42 -17.85 -6.73 -30.91
CA ASP A 42 -16.44 -7.05 -31.07
C ASP A 42 -15.72 -7.26 -29.72
N ASP A 43 -15.20 -8.47 -29.52
CA ASP A 43 -14.17 -8.79 -28.51
C ASP A 43 -12.80 -8.11 -28.83
N ALA A 44 -12.79 -7.05 -29.65
CA ALA A 44 -11.61 -6.29 -30.06
C ALA A 44 -11.17 -5.21 -29.05
N ASN A 45 -11.86 -5.09 -27.91
CA ASN A 45 -11.57 -4.05 -26.91
C ASN A 45 -10.91 -4.58 -25.62
N SER A 46 -10.41 -5.82 -25.63
CA SER A 46 -9.54 -6.29 -24.55
C SER A 46 -8.17 -5.61 -24.66
N PRO A 47 -7.67 -4.97 -23.59
CA PRO A 47 -6.37 -4.31 -23.64
C PRO A 47 -5.30 -5.33 -24.03
N THR A 48 -4.53 -5.01 -25.08
CA THR A 48 -3.48 -5.90 -25.57
C THR A 48 -2.39 -6.03 -24.50
N GLU A 49 -1.75 -7.19 -24.39
CA GLU A 49 -0.62 -7.42 -23.48
C GLU A 49 0.46 -6.31 -23.59
N SER A 50 0.72 -5.84 -24.81
CA SER A 50 1.63 -4.72 -25.07
C SER A 50 1.19 -3.40 -24.43
N GLN A 51 -0.12 -3.12 -24.39
CA GLN A 51 -0.69 -1.94 -23.75
C GLN A 51 -0.59 -2.04 -22.23
N ILE A 52 -0.84 -3.22 -21.66
CA ILE A 52 -0.68 -3.47 -20.21
C ILE A 52 0.79 -3.23 -19.82
N GLN A 53 1.73 -3.80 -20.57
CA GLN A 53 3.16 -3.62 -20.31
C GLN A 53 3.60 -2.15 -20.45
N GLN A 54 3.07 -1.40 -21.42
CA GLN A 54 3.30 0.04 -21.53
C GLN A 54 2.79 0.82 -20.31
N LEU A 55 1.62 0.46 -19.77
CA LEU A 55 1.06 1.09 -18.58
C LEU A 55 1.89 0.77 -17.33
N LEU A 56 2.34 -0.48 -17.18
CA LEU A 56 3.22 -0.89 -16.09
C LEU A 56 4.54 -0.11 -16.11
N ASN A 57 5.18 -0.02 -17.28
CA ASN A 57 6.40 0.76 -17.46
C ASN A 57 6.20 2.26 -17.14
N ARG A 58 5.08 2.84 -17.59
CA ARG A 58 4.74 4.23 -17.25
C ARG A 58 4.56 4.43 -15.74
N ARG A 59 3.93 3.48 -15.04
CA ARG A 59 3.78 3.51 -13.57
C ARG A 59 5.15 3.48 -12.88
N VAL A 60 6.06 2.61 -13.34
CA VAL A 60 7.44 2.54 -12.84
C VAL A 60 8.15 3.87 -13.02
N ASP A 61 8.09 4.46 -14.21
CA ASP A 61 8.75 5.74 -14.51
C ASP A 61 8.22 6.89 -13.65
N GLN A 62 6.90 6.95 -13.43
CA GLN A 62 6.28 7.96 -12.57
C GLN A 62 6.74 7.81 -11.11
N LEU A 63 6.74 6.59 -10.58
CA LEU A 63 7.18 6.31 -9.21
C LEU A 63 8.67 6.57 -9.02
N ARG A 64 9.49 6.27 -10.03
CA ARG A 64 10.93 6.58 -10.03
C ARG A 64 11.17 8.07 -9.90
N LYS A 65 10.51 8.90 -10.71
CA LYS A 65 10.61 10.36 -10.63
C LYS A 65 10.19 10.90 -9.27
N VAL A 66 9.09 10.39 -8.70
CA VAL A 66 8.65 10.80 -7.35
C VAL A 66 9.69 10.40 -6.30
N SER A 67 10.26 9.20 -6.40
CA SER A 67 11.33 8.76 -5.48
C SER A 67 12.57 9.64 -5.59
N GLU A 68 13.00 10.02 -6.80
CA GLU A 68 14.15 10.90 -7.03
C GLU A 68 13.92 12.28 -6.42
N LEU A 69 12.73 12.86 -6.63
CA LEU A 69 12.37 14.16 -6.04
C LEU A 69 12.35 14.11 -4.51
N LEU A 70 11.81 13.05 -3.91
CA LEU A 70 11.81 12.87 -2.45
C LEU A 70 13.22 12.63 -1.90
N ALA A 71 14.09 11.94 -2.63
CA ALA A 71 15.48 11.74 -2.25
C ALA A 71 16.23 13.08 -2.19
N VAL A 72 16.10 13.92 -3.22
CA VAL A 72 16.69 15.27 -3.24
C VAL A 72 16.15 16.13 -2.09
N GLN A 73 14.85 16.07 -1.80
CA GLN A 73 14.27 16.82 -0.67
C GLN A 73 14.80 16.35 0.69
N PHE A 74 15.02 15.04 0.85
CA PHE A 74 15.59 14.47 2.06
C PHE A 74 17.06 14.88 2.24
N GLU A 75 17.87 14.80 1.17
CA GLU A 75 19.27 15.21 1.16
C GLU A 75 19.46 16.70 1.50
N ASN A 76 18.49 17.54 1.13
CA ASN A 76 18.46 18.97 1.47
C ASN A 76 17.96 19.26 2.90
N GLY A 77 17.84 18.26 3.77
CA GLY A 77 17.46 18.43 5.18
C GLY A 77 15.95 18.36 5.45
N GLY A 78 15.15 17.87 4.50
CA GLY A 78 13.70 17.65 4.70
C GLY A 78 13.41 16.46 5.62
N GLU A 79 13.45 16.67 6.94
CA GLU A 79 13.31 15.64 7.96
C GLU A 79 11.96 14.86 7.88
N SER A 80 10.88 15.54 7.47
CA SER A 80 9.55 14.92 7.31
C SER A 80 9.40 14.00 6.09
N ASN A 81 10.42 13.90 5.23
CA ASN A 81 10.30 13.25 3.92
C ASN A 81 10.84 11.82 3.87
N TYR A 82 11.54 11.35 4.91
CA TYR A 82 12.17 10.03 4.88
C TYR A 82 11.14 8.88 4.83
N ASP A 83 10.08 8.96 5.63
CA ASP A 83 8.99 7.97 5.61
C ASP A 83 8.27 7.92 4.24
N ARG A 84 8.02 9.11 3.67
CA ARG A 84 7.45 9.24 2.32
C ARG A 84 8.36 8.64 1.26
N LEU A 85 9.67 8.89 1.35
CA LEU A 85 10.66 8.32 0.45
C LEU A 85 10.63 6.80 0.49
N LEU A 86 10.70 6.20 1.69
CA LEU A 86 10.65 4.74 1.84
C LEU A 86 9.33 4.16 1.33
N THR A 87 8.20 4.80 1.64
CA THR A 87 6.88 4.38 1.14
C THR A 87 6.80 4.40 -0.38
N VAL A 88 7.35 5.43 -1.04
CA VAL A 88 7.37 5.52 -2.51
C VAL A 88 8.32 4.49 -3.11
N GLN A 89 9.49 4.24 -2.50
CA GLN A 89 10.41 3.19 -2.94
C GLN A 89 9.77 1.80 -2.86
N ILE A 90 8.98 1.52 -1.81
CA ILE A 90 8.21 0.28 -1.70
C ILE A 90 7.23 0.14 -2.89
N LYS A 91 6.45 1.19 -3.18
CA LYS A 91 5.51 1.19 -4.32
C LYS A 91 6.23 1.03 -5.66
N LEU A 92 7.41 1.64 -5.79
CA LEU A 92 8.26 1.49 -6.98
C LEU A 92 8.67 0.04 -7.18
N HIS A 93 9.17 -0.62 -6.14
CA HIS A 93 9.56 -2.02 -6.22
C HIS A 93 8.39 -2.95 -6.53
N GLU A 94 7.20 -2.68 -5.99
CA GLU A 94 5.99 -3.44 -6.36
C GLU A 94 5.66 -3.30 -7.84
N ALA A 95 5.71 -2.08 -8.38
CA ALA A 95 5.50 -1.83 -9.80
C ALA A 95 6.59 -2.48 -10.67
N GLU A 96 7.85 -2.45 -10.24
CA GLU A 96 8.97 -3.10 -10.93
C GLU A 96 8.80 -4.63 -10.97
N ILE A 97 8.31 -5.25 -9.89
CA ILE A 97 8.02 -6.70 -9.85
C ILE A 97 6.88 -7.05 -10.81
N GLU A 98 5.83 -6.22 -10.86
CA GLU A 98 4.71 -6.40 -11.80
C GLU A 98 5.17 -6.28 -13.26
N ALA A 99 6.05 -5.32 -13.56
CA ALA A 99 6.58 -5.09 -14.91
C ALA A 99 7.65 -6.11 -15.34
N ALA A 100 8.26 -6.83 -14.40
CA ALA A 100 9.36 -7.73 -14.70
C ALA A 100 8.92 -9.00 -15.45
N GLU A 101 9.51 -9.22 -16.63
CA GLU A 101 9.18 -10.33 -17.53
C GLU A 101 9.91 -11.63 -17.17
N THR A 102 11.09 -11.54 -16.56
CA THR A 102 11.91 -12.70 -16.23
C THR A 102 11.95 -12.99 -14.73
N PRO A 103 12.01 -14.27 -14.32
CA PRO A 103 12.11 -14.62 -12.91
C PRO A 103 13.42 -14.15 -12.27
N GLU A 104 14.51 -14.05 -13.05
CA GLU A 104 15.80 -13.51 -12.60
C GLU A 104 15.70 -12.01 -12.30
N ALA A 105 15.03 -11.23 -13.16
CA ALA A 105 14.78 -9.81 -12.91
C ALA A 105 13.90 -9.61 -11.67
N ARG A 106 12.81 -10.41 -11.54
CA ARG A 106 11.96 -10.39 -10.35
C ARG A 106 12.74 -10.69 -9.07
N LEU A 107 13.69 -11.64 -9.13
CA LEU A 107 14.53 -11.97 -8.00
C LEU A 107 15.40 -10.78 -7.57
N ALA A 108 16.10 -10.14 -8.50
CA ALA A 108 16.94 -8.99 -8.23
C ALA A 108 16.14 -7.82 -7.61
N ILE A 109 14.93 -7.56 -8.13
CA ILE A 109 14.04 -6.52 -7.59
C ILE A 109 13.56 -6.89 -6.19
N LEU A 110 13.22 -8.16 -5.92
CA LEU A 110 12.82 -8.62 -4.59
C LEU A 110 13.93 -8.46 -3.55
N GLU A 111 15.20 -8.62 -3.93
CA GLU A 111 16.34 -8.38 -3.04
C GLU A 111 16.48 -6.90 -2.68
N ALA A 112 16.34 -6.00 -3.67
CA ALA A 112 16.32 -4.56 -3.44
C ALA A 112 15.12 -4.16 -2.57
N TYR A 113 13.93 -4.70 -2.85
CA TYR A 113 12.72 -4.46 -2.08
C TYR A 113 12.90 -4.90 -0.63
N LEU A 114 13.46 -6.08 -0.36
CA LEU A 114 13.67 -6.54 1.01
C LEU A 114 14.55 -5.56 1.80
N LYS A 115 15.61 -5.01 1.18
CA LYS A 115 16.48 -4.02 1.81
C LYS A 115 15.72 -2.75 2.18
N THR A 116 14.89 -2.23 1.26
CA THR A 116 14.05 -1.04 1.50
C THR A 116 13.00 -1.30 2.58
N ALA A 117 12.32 -2.45 2.54
CA ALA A 117 11.30 -2.81 3.52
C ALA A 117 11.89 -2.96 4.93
N LYS A 118 13.09 -3.55 5.06
CA LYS A 118 13.81 -3.62 6.35
C LYS A 118 14.17 -2.24 6.89
N LYS A 119 14.67 -1.34 6.04
CA LYS A 119 14.92 0.06 6.44
C LYS A 119 13.67 0.77 6.95
N LEU A 120 12.51 0.53 6.32
CA LEU A 120 11.24 1.09 6.81
C LEU A 120 10.86 0.49 8.15
N ALA A 121 10.96 -0.83 8.32
CA ALA A 121 10.69 -1.49 9.60
C ALA A 121 11.60 -0.97 10.72
N ASP A 122 12.90 -0.82 10.47
CA ASP A 122 13.85 -0.28 11.44
C ASP A 122 13.51 1.18 11.79
N PHE A 123 13.13 1.98 10.79
CA PHE A 123 12.77 3.39 10.98
C PHE A 123 11.48 3.56 11.78
N THR A 124 10.43 2.81 11.47
CA THR A 124 9.15 2.89 12.21
C THR A 124 9.30 2.32 13.62
N ASP A 125 10.11 1.29 13.83
CA ASP A 125 10.45 0.80 15.17
C ASP A 125 11.20 1.85 16.00
N MET A 126 12.19 2.52 15.40
CA MET A 126 12.90 3.62 16.05
C MET A 126 11.93 4.73 16.47
N LYS A 127 11.02 5.16 15.59
CA LYS A 127 10.00 6.17 15.92
C LYS A 127 9.10 5.72 17.07
N PHE A 128 8.65 4.47 17.05
CA PHE A 128 7.85 3.91 18.14
C PHE A 128 8.61 3.95 19.48
N ARG A 129 9.88 3.51 19.50
CA ARG A 129 10.73 3.51 20.70
C ARG A 129 11.01 4.90 21.25
N ASN A 130 11.00 5.92 20.38
CA ASN A 130 11.16 7.32 20.76
C ASN A 130 9.82 8.00 21.14
N GLY A 131 8.69 7.32 21.05
CA GLY A 131 7.36 7.90 21.30
C GLY A 131 6.80 8.77 20.16
N GLU A 132 7.41 8.71 18.97
CA GLU A 132 7.06 9.50 17.78
C GLU A 132 6.26 8.70 16.73
N GLY A 133 5.89 7.46 17.04
CA GLY A 133 5.15 6.56 16.16
C GLY A 133 4.29 5.58 16.93
N SER A 134 3.36 4.91 16.24
CA SER A 134 2.51 3.91 16.87
C SER A 134 3.14 2.51 16.82
N ALA A 135 2.82 1.67 17.81
CA ALA A 135 3.20 0.26 17.79
C ALA A 135 2.62 -0.46 16.55
N VAL A 136 1.44 -0.03 16.09
CA VAL A 136 0.76 -0.58 14.91
C VAL A 136 1.59 -0.35 13.65
N ASP A 137 2.12 0.87 13.45
CA ASP A 137 2.93 1.20 12.28
C ASP A 137 4.25 0.40 12.25
N SER A 138 4.89 0.23 13.42
CA SER A 138 6.09 -0.62 13.54
C SER A 138 5.78 -2.07 13.15
N LEU A 139 4.72 -2.66 13.72
CA LEU A 139 4.32 -4.04 13.42
C LEU A 139 3.90 -4.25 11.96
N LEU A 140 3.19 -3.28 11.35
CA LEU A 140 2.82 -3.34 9.94
C LEU A 140 4.04 -3.30 9.03
N ALA A 141 5.02 -2.44 9.31
CA ALA A 141 6.26 -2.38 8.53
C ALA A 141 7.10 -3.67 8.65
N GLN A 142 7.18 -4.25 9.85
CA GLN A 142 7.83 -5.54 10.09
C GLN A 142 7.13 -6.69 9.36
N ALA A 143 5.79 -6.72 9.38
CA ALA A 143 4.99 -7.70 8.65
C ALA A 143 5.20 -7.57 7.13
N ALA A 144 5.27 -6.35 6.61
CA ALA A 144 5.57 -6.09 5.20
C ALA A 144 6.97 -6.61 4.81
N ALA A 145 8.00 -6.32 5.60
CA ALA A 145 9.36 -6.83 5.37
C ALA A 145 9.40 -8.37 5.37
N THR A 146 8.70 -9.00 6.32
CA THR A 146 8.56 -10.46 6.39
C THR A 146 7.86 -11.03 5.15
N GLY A 147 6.80 -10.35 4.67
CA GLY A 147 6.10 -10.72 3.44
C GLY A 147 7.01 -10.70 2.21
N VAL A 148 7.87 -9.69 2.08
CA VAL A 148 8.86 -9.60 0.99
C VAL A 148 9.91 -10.71 1.10
N GLU A 149 10.38 -11.04 2.30
CA GLU A 149 11.33 -12.12 2.52
C GLU A 149 10.76 -13.48 2.11
N ILE A 150 9.50 -13.75 2.46
CA ILE A 150 8.79 -14.97 2.02
C ILE A 150 8.72 -15.02 0.49
N ARG A 151 8.39 -13.90 -0.19
CA ARG A 151 8.33 -13.82 -1.66
C ARG A 151 9.70 -14.10 -2.28
N LEU A 152 10.78 -13.53 -1.73
CA LEU A 152 12.14 -13.76 -2.18
C LEU A 152 12.54 -15.24 -2.04
N LEU A 153 12.27 -15.87 -0.89
CA LEU A 153 12.57 -17.28 -0.66
C LEU A 153 11.80 -18.19 -1.63
N LYS A 154 10.52 -17.89 -1.90
CA LYS A 154 9.72 -18.60 -2.90
C LYS A 154 10.31 -18.46 -4.31
N ALA A 155 10.74 -17.25 -4.70
CA ALA A 155 11.36 -17.01 -5.99
C ALA A 155 12.69 -17.77 -6.15
N ARG A 156 13.57 -17.75 -5.12
CA ARG A 156 14.83 -18.53 -5.12
C ARG A 156 14.58 -20.02 -5.23
N ARG A 157 13.59 -20.54 -4.51
CA ARG A 157 13.20 -21.94 -4.59
C ARG A 157 12.75 -22.30 -6.01
N ALA A 158 11.91 -21.47 -6.63
CA ALA A 158 11.42 -21.71 -7.99
C ALA A 158 12.54 -21.77 -9.05
N LEU A 159 13.57 -20.92 -8.91
CA LEU A 159 14.72 -20.90 -9.82
C LEU A 159 15.65 -22.12 -9.66
N LYS A 160 15.77 -22.69 -8.45
CA LYS A 160 16.66 -23.84 -8.20
C LYS A 160 16.18 -25.13 -8.87
N PHE A 161 14.89 -25.25 -9.18
CA PHE A 161 14.29 -26.45 -9.77
C PHE A 161 13.94 -26.28 -11.26
N ARG A 162 14.52 -25.27 -11.91
CA ARG A 162 14.37 -25.00 -13.34
C ARG A 162 15.61 -25.48 -14.08
#